data_AF-A0A2G9MF47-F1
#
_entry.id   AF-A0A2G9MF47-F1
#
_cell.length_a   1.000
_cell.length_b   1.000
_cell.length_c   1.000
_cell.angle_alpha   90.00
_cell.angle_beta   90.00
_cell.angle_gamma   90.00
#
_symmetry.space_group_name_H-M   'P 1'
#
loop_
_entity.id
_entity.type
_entity.pdbx_description
1 polymer ?
#
loop_
_entity_poly.entity_id
_entity_poly.type
_entity_poly.pdbx_seq_one_letter_code
_entity_poly.pdbx_strand_id
1 'polypeptide(L)'
;MIKILGILDILAAILFTISFFLKIPTLIMLIIVFYLVIKGVFFLMFLDLASILDLIAGILIFLSLNTQLSIILNVLIIIFLVQKGVFSLLS
;
A
#
# COMPACT_ATOMS: atom_id res chain seq x y z
N MET A 1 -12.77 -8.61 -10.26
CA MET A 1 -12.61 -7.37 -9.47
C MET A 1 -11.55 -7.54 -8.39
N ILE A 2 -11.75 -8.45 -7.43
CA ILE A 2 -10.86 -8.67 -6.27
C ILE A 2 -9.41 -8.99 -6.73
N LYS A 3 -9.22 -9.84 -7.73
CA LYS A 3 -7.87 -10.16 -8.26
C LYS A 3 -7.10 -8.95 -8.81
N ILE A 4 -7.77 -7.99 -9.46
CA ILE A 4 -7.11 -6.77 -9.98
C ILE A 4 -6.60 -5.92 -8.82
N LEU A 5 -7.42 -5.80 -7.76
CA LEU A 5 -7.03 -5.09 -6.54
C LEU A 5 -5.84 -5.76 -5.86
N GLY A 6 -5.76 -7.09 -5.87
CA GLY A 6 -4.61 -7.82 -5.36
C GLY A 6 -3.32 -7.56 -6.14
N ILE A 7 -3.41 -7.51 -7.48
CA ILE A 7 -2.27 -7.14 -8.33
C ILE A 7 -1.79 -5.72 -8.02
N LEU A 8 -2.73 -4.78 -7.86
CA LEU A 8 -2.41 -3.39 -7.54
C LEU A 8 -1.75 -3.25 -6.15
N ASP A 9 -2.12 -4.06 -5.17
CA ASP A 9 -1.46 -4.07 -3.84
C ASP A 9 -0.01 -4.58 -3.92
N ILE A 10 0.22 -5.63 -4.70
CA ILE A 10 1.56 -6.16 -4.93
C ILE A 10 2.40 -5.13 -5.69
N LEU A 11 1.83 -4.48 -6.71
CA LEU A 11 2.50 -3.39 -7.43
C LEU A 11 2.83 -2.22 -6.51
N ALA A 12 1.92 -1.84 -5.61
CA ALA A 12 2.19 -0.81 -4.60
C ALA A 12 3.36 -1.20 -3.69
N ALA A 13 3.41 -2.45 -3.23
CA ALA A 13 4.52 -2.96 -2.43
C ALA A 13 5.85 -2.95 -3.19
N ILE A 14 5.85 -3.39 -4.45
CA ILE A 14 7.04 -3.40 -5.30
C ILE A 14 7.54 -1.98 -5.56
N LEU A 15 6.66 -1.06 -5.96
CA LEU A 15 7.02 0.33 -6.21
C LEU A 15 7.53 1.01 -4.95
N PHE A 16 6.89 0.77 -3.80
CA PHE A 16 7.36 1.27 -2.52
C PHE A 16 8.75 0.71 -2.16
N THR A 17 8.98 -0.58 -2.38
CA THR A 17 10.30 -1.20 -2.16
C THR A 17 11.36 -0.59 -3.07
N ILE A 18 11.06 -0.44 -4.36
CA ILE A 18 11.97 0.15 -5.34
C ILE A 18 12.25 1.61 -4.99
N SER A 19 11.30 2.35 -4.41
CA SER A 19 11.49 3.74 -4.01
C SER A 19 12.62 3.95 -2.98
N PHE A 20 13.01 2.89 -2.23
CA PHE A 20 14.15 2.95 -1.32
C PHE A 20 15.50 2.87 -2.04
N PHE A 21 15.57 2.19 -3.19
CA PHE A 21 16.81 1.98 -3.93
C PHE A 21 16.95 2.94 -5.11
N LEU A 22 15.83 3.24 -5.76
CA LEU A 22 15.74 4.14 -6.90
C LEU A 22 14.92 5.37 -6.51
N LYS A 23 15.37 6.55 -6.94
CA LYS A 23 14.61 7.79 -6.78
C LYS A 23 13.38 7.77 -7.69
N ILE A 24 12.30 7.14 -7.24
CA ILE A 24 11.01 7.18 -7.94
C ILE A 24 10.43 8.60 -7.82
N PRO A 25 9.89 9.17 -8.91
CA PRO A 25 9.16 10.43 -8.86
C PRO A 25 8.08 10.44 -7.78
N THR A 26 8.08 11.47 -6.93
CA THR A 26 7.13 11.63 -5.82
C THR A 26 5.67 11.58 -6.29
N LEU A 27 5.39 12.05 -7.51
CA LEU A 27 4.07 12.03 -8.12
C LEU A 27 3.54 10.59 -8.31
N ILE A 28 4.40 9.64 -8.69
CA ILE A 28 4.01 8.22 -8.85
C ILE A 28 3.67 7.62 -7.49
N MET A 29 4.49 7.91 -6.47
CA MET A 29 4.23 7.43 -5.11
C MET A 29 2.94 8.01 -4.53
N LEU A 30 2.64 9.28 -4.81
CA LEU A 30 1.37 9.90 -4.42
C LEU A 30 0.16 9.21 -5.05
N ILE A 31 0.24 8.80 -6.33
CA ILE A 31 -0.84 8.04 -6.98
C ILE A 31 -1.11 6.73 -6.22
N ILE A 32 -0.06 6.03 -5.78
CA ILE A 32 -0.19 4.78 -5.00
C ILE A 32 -0.84 5.07 -3.65
N VAL A 33 -0.42 6.12 -2.96
CA VAL A 33 -1.02 6.56 -1.69
C VAL A 33 -2.51 6.83 -1.88
N PHE A 34 -2.88 7.63 -2.88
CA PHE A 34 -4.27 7.93 -3.17
C PHE A 34 -5.07 6.67 -3.50
N TYR A 35 -4.52 5.76 -4.29
CA TYR A 35 -5.13 4.46 -4.57
C TYR A 35 -5.42 3.68 -3.29
N LEU A 36 -4.43 3.51 -2.39
CA LEU A 36 -4.59 2.77 -1.14
C LEU A 36 -5.62 3.42 -0.20
N VAL A 37 -5.62 4.75 -0.12
CA VAL A 37 -6.58 5.50 0.71
C VAL A 37 -8.00 5.37 0.14
N ILE A 38 -8.18 5.60 -1.17
CA ILE A 38 -9.50 5.48 -1.81
C ILE A 38 -10.03 4.05 -1.67
N LYS A 39 -9.17 3.04 -1.90
CA LYS A 39 -9.52 1.64 -1.72
C LYS A 39 -9.89 1.34 -0.26
N GLY A 40 -9.07 1.78 0.69
CA GLY A 40 -9.33 1.59 2.12
C GLY A 40 -10.67 2.18 2.54
N VAL A 41 -10.96 3.42 2.14
CA VAL A 41 -12.24 4.09 2.40
C VAL A 41 -13.42 3.37 1.74
N PHE A 42 -13.25 2.92 0.51
CA PHE A 42 -14.30 2.19 -0.22
C PHE A 42 -14.66 0.87 0.48
N PHE A 43 -13.68 0.07 0.88
CA PHE A 43 -13.91 -1.21 1.56
C PHE A 43 -14.34 -1.05 3.03
N LEU A 44 -13.99 0.06 3.68
CA LEU A 44 -14.47 0.43 5.01
C LEU A 44 -16.00 0.53 5.05
N MET A 45 -16.64 1.01 3.98
CA MET A 45 -18.10 1.06 3.87
C MET A 45 -18.76 -0.33 3.93
N PHE A 46 -18.01 -1.38 3.61
CA PHE A 46 -18.46 -2.77 3.66
C PHE A 46 -18.03 -3.50 4.95
N LEU A 47 -17.61 -2.75 5.98
CA LEU A 47 -17.17 -3.27 7.29
C LEU A 47 -15.98 -4.24 7.23
N ASP A 48 -15.16 -4.16 6.18
CA ASP A 48 -13.95 -4.97 6.09
C ASP A 48 -12.84 -4.36 6.95
N LEU A 49 -12.58 -4.92 8.13
CA LEU A 49 -11.54 -4.45 9.03
C LEU A 49 -10.14 -4.45 8.39
N ALA A 50 -9.89 -5.32 7.39
CA ALA A 50 -8.61 -5.34 6.69
C ALA A 50 -8.38 -4.08 5.85
N SER A 51 -9.42 -3.30 5.55
CA SER A 51 -9.32 -2.05 4.78
C SER A 51 -8.84 -0.85 5.61
N ILE A 52 -8.97 -0.89 6.94
CA ILE A 52 -8.34 0.10 7.83
C ILE A 52 -6.82 0.06 7.67
N LEU A 53 -6.27 -1.16 7.56
CA LEU A 53 -4.83 -1.34 7.37
C LEU A 53 -4.35 -0.83 6.01
N ASP A 54 -5.18 -0.83 4.96
CA ASP A 54 -4.83 -0.21 3.67
C ASP A 54 -4.69 1.31 3.82
N LEU A 55 -5.61 1.92 4.57
CA LEU A 55 -5.62 3.35 4.83
C LEU A 55 -4.38 3.74 5.65
N ILE A 56 -4.07 2.97 6.70
CA ILE A 56 -2.85 3.13 7.49
C ILE A 56 -1.60 2.95 6.61
N ALA A 57 -1.55 1.92 5.77
CA ALA A 57 -0.42 1.69 4.86
C ALA A 57 -0.22 2.87 3.90
N GLY A 58 -1.29 3.40 3.31
CA GLY A 58 -1.24 4.59 2.45
C GLY A 58 -0.71 5.82 3.19
N ILE A 59 -1.19 6.09 4.40
CA ILE A 59 -0.70 7.21 5.24
C ILE A 59 0.77 7.02 5.59
N LEU A 60 1.19 5.81 5.98
CA LEU A 60 2.58 5.54 6.34
C LEU A 60 3.51 5.67 5.13
N ILE A 61 3.09 5.23 3.94
CA ILE A 61 3.84 5.47 2.70
C ILE A 61 3.97 6.97 2.46
N PHE A 62 2.89 7.75 2.60
CA PHE A 62 2.96 9.20 2.46
C PHE A 62 3.94 9.85 3.47
N LEU A 63 3.91 9.42 4.73
CA LEU A 63 4.82 9.90 5.76
C LEU A 63 6.27 9.53 5.44
N SER A 64 6.52 8.34 4.88
CA SER A 64 7.87 7.90 4.50
C SER A 64 8.49 8.74 3.37
N LEU A 65 7.66 9.39 2.54
CA LEU A 65 8.15 10.28 1.48
C LEU A 65 8.65 11.62 2.03
N ASN A 66 8.13 12.05 3.19
CA ASN A 66 8.41 13.35 3.77
C ASN A 66 9.35 13.27 4.98
N THR A 67 9.37 12.12 5.65
CA THR A 67 10.11 11.89 6.89
C THR A 67 10.86 10.56 6.82
N GLN A 68 11.99 10.47 7.53
CA GLN A 68 12.72 9.22 7.67
C GLN A 68 11.98 8.31 8.66
N LEU A 69 11.04 7.51 8.15
CA LEU A 69 10.43 6.45 8.93
C LEU A 69 11.43 5.31 9.20
N SER A 70 11.23 4.64 10.33
CA SER A 70 12.03 3.46 10.69
C SER A 70 11.94 2.37 9.61
N ILE A 71 13.08 1.79 9.27
CA ILE A 71 13.19 0.68 8.31
C ILE A 71 12.25 -0.47 8.70
N ILE A 72 12.08 -0.72 9.99
CA ILE A 72 11.20 -1.78 10.50
C ILE A 72 9.75 -1.54 10.07
N LEU A 73 9.25 -0.30 10.18
CA LEU A 73 7.88 0.05 9.78
C LEU A 73 7.70 -0.12 8.27
N ASN A 74 8.69 0.31 7.48
CA ASN A 74 8.64 0.19 6.03
C ASN A 74 8.57 -1.27 5.58
N VAL A 75 9.37 -2.15 6.20
CA VAL A 75 9.36 -3.59 5.93
C VAL A 75 8.01 -4.21 6.30
N LEU A 76 7.42 -3.83 7.44
CA LEU A 76 6.10 -4.32 7.84
C LEU A 76 5.01 -3.95 6.82
N ILE A 77 5.03 -2.72 6.29
CA ILE A 77 4.07 -2.26 5.28
C ILE A 77 4.22 -3.08 3.99
N ILE A 78 5.46 -3.32 3.54
CA ILE A 78 5.73 -4.12 2.34
C ILE A 78 5.19 -5.53 2.52
N ILE A 79 5.51 -6.19 3.64
CA ILE A 79 5.04 -7.55 3.93
C ILE A 79 3.51 -7.59 3.97
N PHE A 80 2.88 -6.62 4.63
CA PHE A 80 1.43 -6.53 4.71
C PHE A 80 0.77 -6.41 3.32
N LEU A 81 1.25 -5.50 2.46
CA LEU A 81 0.69 -5.29 1.12
C LEU A 81 0.89 -6.52 0.21
N VAL A 82 2.06 -7.18 0.29
CA VAL A 82 2.31 -8.42 -0.46
C VAL A 82 1.39 -9.53 0.02
N GLN A 83 1.33 -9.75 1.34
CA GLN A 83 0.47 -10.78 1.94
C GLN A 83 -0.99 -10.56 1.52
N LYS A 84 -1.52 -9.34 1.69
CA LYS A 84 -2.89 -9.00 1.33
C LYS A 84 -3.15 -9.17 -0.17
N GLY A 85 -2.23 -8.72 -1.01
CA GLY A 85 -2.34 -8.89 -2.46
C GLY A 85 -2.40 -10.35 -2.88
N VAL A 86 -1.60 -11.22 -2.25
CA VAL A 86 -1.63 -12.68 -2.48
C VAL A 86 -2.97 -13.29 -2.03
N PHE A 87 -3.50 -12.94 -0.85
CA PHE A 87 -4.82 -13.40 -0.41
C PHE A 87 -5.94 -12.96 -1.37
N SER A 88 -5.84 -11.74 -1.89
CA SER A 88 -6.78 -11.19 -2.87
C SER A 88 -6.66 -11.84 -4.25
N LEU A 89 -5.57 -12.54 -4.56
CA LEU A 89 -5.40 -13.31 -5.80
C LEU A 89 -5.93 -14.75 -5.68
N LEU A 90 -5.85 -15.32 -4.48
CA LEU A 90 -6.30 -16.67 -4.16
C LEU A 90 -7.82 -16.78 -3.95
N SER A 91 -8.48 -15.65 -3.68
CA SER A 91 -9.95 -15.52 -3.63
C SER A 91 -10.56 -15.31 -5.03
#